data_AF-R7SS65-F1
#
_entry.id   AF-R7SS65-F1
#
_cell.length_a   1.000
_cell.length_b   1.000
_cell.length_c   1.000
_cell.angle_alpha   90.00
_cell.angle_beta   90.00
_cell.angle_gamma   90.00
#
_symmetry.space_group_name_H-M   'P 1'
#
loop_
_entity.id
_entity.type
_entity.pdbx_description
1 polymer ?
#
loop_
_entity_poly.entity_id
_entity_poly.type
_entity_poly.pdbx_seq_one_letter_code
_entity_poly.pdbx_strand_id
1 'polypeptide(L)' 'SKGSVTLPSAPPFDPPVNDPAFLNSTSDGYLMGGAIRAAVRFVSKKTQDGFVTGQANGFANVDLDEDKDVDA' A
#
# COMPACT_ATOMS: atom_id res chain seq x y z
N SER A 1 7.19 10.88 1.12
CA SER A 1 6.31 11.87 0.44
C SER A 1 5.92 13.06 1.32
N LYS A 2 5.44 14.15 0.71
CA LYS A 2 4.85 15.33 1.39
C LYS A 2 3.53 15.69 0.71
N GLY A 3 2.44 15.73 1.46
CA GLY A 3 1.10 16.09 0.98
C GLY A 3 0.76 17.56 1.19
N SER A 4 -0.51 17.91 0.94
CA SER A 4 -1.09 19.22 1.20
C SER A 4 -2.53 19.13 1.67
N VAL A 5 -2.97 20.16 2.39
CA VAL A 5 -4.38 20.37 2.73
C VAL A 5 -4.74 21.79 2.31
N THR A 6 -5.73 21.94 1.45
CA THR A 6 -6.17 23.25 0.92
C THR A 6 -7.67 23.44 1.08
N LEU A 7 -8.09 24.69 1.25
CA LEU A 7 -9.52 25.02 1.25
C LEU A 7 -10.02 25.03 -0.21
N PRO A 8 -11.13 24.34 -0.54
CA PRO A 8 -11.69 24.40 -1.89
C PRO A 8 -12.43 25.72 -2.16
N SER A 9 -12.83 26.43 -1.09
CA SER A 9 -13.76 27.55 -1.13
C SER A 9 -13.63 28.39 0.16
N ALA A 10 -14.32 29.54 0.18
CA ALA A 10 -14.36 30.45 1.33
C ALA A 10 -15.25 29.98 2.52
N PRO A 11 -16.38 29.27 2.31
CA PRO A 11 -17.20 28.78 3.43
C PRO A 11 -16.43 27.81 4.34
N PRO A 12 -16.45 28.01 5.68
CA PRO A 12 -15.63 27.23 6.61
C PRO A 12 -16.18 25.83 6.91
N PHE A 13 -17.35 25.50 6.39
CA PHE A 13 -17.99 24.18 6.54
C PHE A 13 -17.79 23.29 5.33
N ASP A 14 -17.24 23.81 4.24
CA ASP A 14 -16.88 22.99 3.09
C ASP A 14 -15.65 22.15 3.46
N PRO A 15 -15.67 20.84 3.16
CA PRO A 15 -14.57 19.95 3.51
C PRO A 15 -13.29 20.36 2.76
N PRO A 16 -12.12 20.34 3.40
CA PRO A 16 -10.88 20.67 2.73
C PRO A 16 -10.53 19.63 1.65
N VAL A 17 -9.77 20.05 0.65
CA VAL A 17 -9.08 19.13 -0.26
C VAL A 17 -7.87 18.57 0.48
N ASN A 18 -7.89 17.26 0.72
CA ASN A 18 -6.82 16.54 1.37
C ASN A 18 -6.05 15.73 0.32
N ASP A 19 -4.81 16.11 0.05
CA ASP A 19 -3.89 15.34 -0.78
C ASP A 19 -2.75 14.80 0.09
N PRO A 20 -2.80 13.52 0.50
CA PRO A 20 -1.75 12.93 1.32
C PRO A 20 -0.46 12.61 0.54
N ALA A 21 -0.47 12.70 -0.80
CA ALA A 21 0.65 12.32 -1.67
C ALA A 21 1.18 10.90 -1.39
N PHE A 22 0.28 9.91 -1.27
CA PHE A 22 0.69 8.53 -1.01
C PHE A 22 1.61 8.00 -2.12
N LEU A 23 2.70 7.34 -1.70
CA LEU A 23 3.67 6.67 -2.58
C LEU A 23 4.30 7.60 -3.65
N ASN A 24 4.26 8.93 -3.45
CA ASN A 24 4.72 9.93 -4.42
C ASN A 24 6.25 10.01 -4.54
N SER A 25 7.00 9.55 -3.53
CA SER A 25 8.46 9.39 -3.62
C SER A 25 8.86 7.94 -3.88
N THR A 26 9.91 7.74 -4.68
CA THR A 26 10.46 6.40 -4.99
C THR A 26 10.83 5.61 -3.73
N SER A 27 11.30 6.29 -2.68
CA SER A 27 11.58 5.67 -1.38
C SER A 27 10.35 5.04 -0.73
N ASP A 28 9.16 5.62 -0.93
CA ASP A 28 7.92 5.13 -0.33
C ASP A 28 7.47 3.86 -1.04
N GLY A 29 7.62 3.79 -2.37
CA GLY A 29 7.41 2.57 -3.15
C GLY A 29 8.30 1.42 -2.69
N TYR A 30 9.62 1.65 -2.63
CA TYR A 30 10.56 0.62 -2.15
C TYR A 30 10.27 0.15 -0.72
N LEU A 31 9.93 1.08 0.18
CA LEU A 31 9.60 0.74 1.56
C LEU A 31 8.32 -0.11 1.61
N MET A 32 7.30 0.24 0.82
CA MET A 32 6.05 -0.50 0.77
C MET A 32 6.24 -1.89 0.17
N GLY A 33 6.96 -2.02 -0.95
CA GLY A 33 7.26 -3.31 -1.55
C GLY A 33 8.10 -4.22 -0.63
N GLY A 34 9.03 -3.64 0.13
CA GLY A 34 9.77 -4.35 1.17
C GLY A 34 8.87 -4.83 2.32
N ALA A 35 7.92 -3.99 2.75
CA ALA A 35 6.95 -4.32 3.80
C ALA A 35 6.00 -5.45 3.36
N ILE A 36 5.48 -5.41 2.13
CA ILE A 36 4.65 -6.47 1.55
C ILE A 36 5.41 -7.79 1.58
N ARG A 37 6.64 -7.82 1.07
CA ARG A 37 7.48 -9.04 1.09
C ARG A 37 7.82 -9.52 2.50
N ALA A 38 7.96 -8.61 3.46
CA ALA A 38 8.11 -8.99 4.87
C ALA A 38 6.84 -9.64 5.44
N ALA A 39 5.66 -9.09 5.15
CA ALA A 39 4.38 -9.65 5.56
C ALA A 39 4.15 -11.04 4.96
N VAL A 40 4.44 -11.22 3.66
CA VAL A 40 4.38 -12.51 2.96
C VAL A 40 5.25 -13.54 3.65
N ARG A 41 6.52 -13.21 3.92
CA ARG A 41 7.44 -14.12 4.64
C ARG A 41 6.94 -14.52 6.02
N PHE A 42 6.18 -13.67 6.69
CA PHE A 42 5.56 -13.97 7.98
C PHE A 42 4.35 -14.90 7.84
N VAL A 43 3.46 -14.63 6.89
CA VAL A 43 2.24 -15.44 6.70
C VAL A 43 2.52 -16.79 6.03
N SER A 44 3.64 -16.93 5.31
CA SER A 44 4.07 -18.22 4.74
C SER A 44 4.69 -19.19 5.76
N LYS A 45 4.70 -18.85 7.05
CA LYS A 45 5.19 -19.75 8.12
C LYS A 45 4.14 -20.80 8.45
N LYS A 46 4.58 -22.03 8.72
CA LYS A 46 3.69 -23.16 9.09
C LYS A 46 2.73 -22.88 10.24
N THR A 47 3.08 -21.99 11.17
CA THR A 47 2.20 -21.60 12.28
C THR A 47 0.96 -20.84 11.82
N GLN A 48 0.95 -20.33 10.59
CA GLN A 48 -0.16 -19.63 9.96
C GLN A 48 -0.97 -20.53 9.02
N ASP A 49 -0.56 -21.79 8.84
CA ASP A 49 -1.26 -22.76 7.98
C ASP A 49 -2.71 -22.92 8.46
N GLY A 50 -3.67 -22.74 7.55
CA GLY A 50 -5.10 -22.82 7.84
C GLY A 50 -5.72 -21.52 8.40
N PHE A 51 -4.91 -20.57 8.87
CA PHE A 51 -5.37 -19.22 9.21
C PHE A 51 -5.28 -18.27 8.01
N VAL A 52 -4.22 -18.39 7.22
CA VAL A 52 -4.02 -17.63 5.99
C VAL A 52 -4.06 -18.62 4.82
N THR A 53 -5.05 -18.48 3.94
CA THR A 53 -5.30 -19.42 2.84
C THR A 53 -4.65 -19.04 1.51
N GLY A 54 -3.99 -17.88 1.46
CA GLY A 54 -3.30 -17.37 0.26
C GLY A 54 -3.80 -16.00 -0.19
N GLN A 55 -3.31 -15.55 -1.34
CA GLN A 55 -3.75 -14.31 -2.00
C GLN A 55 -5.20 -14.44 -2.51
N ALA A 56 -5.90 -13.31 -2.64
CA ALA A 56 -7.31 -13.29 -3.02
C ALA A 56 -7.69 -12.06 -3.86
N ASN A 57 -8.86 -12.11 -4.48
CA ASN A 57 -9.44 -11.06 -5.32
C ASN A 57 -8.48 -10.61 -6.44
N GLY A 58 -8.39 -9.30 -6.70
CA GLY A 58 -7.50 -8.74 -7.72
C GLY A 58 -6.01 -9.01 -7.50
N PHE A 59 -5.62 -9.51 -6.33
CA PHE A 59 -4.23 -9.82 -5.99
C PHE A 59 -3.88 -11.30 -6.08
N ALA A 60 -4.81 -12.16 -6.51
CA ALA A 60 -4.62 -13.62 -6.54
C ALA A 60 -3.46 -14.07 -7.43
N ASN A 61 -3.07 -13.26 -8.44
CA ASN A 61 -2.02 -13.56 -9.41
C ASN A 61 -0.85 -12.56 -9.35
N VAL A 62 -0.73 -11.78 -8.28
CA VAL A 62 0.42 -10.87 -8.11
C VAL A 62 1.64 -11.71 -7.80
N ASP A 63 2.67 -11.62 -8.63
CA ASP A 63 3.97 -12.20 -8.33
C ASP A 63 4.67 -11.31 -7.29
N LEU A 64 4.94 -11.89 -6.12
CA LEU A 64 5.51 -11.18 -4.97
C LEU A 64 7.05 -11.12 -5.03
N ASP A 65 7.65 -11.88 -5.93
CA ASP A 65 9.10 -11.89 -6.18
C ASP A 65 9.48 -10.92 -7.31
N GLU A 66 8.50 -10.47 -8.11
CA GLU A 66 8.72 -9.49 -9.18
C GLU A 66 8.41 -8.06 -8.74
N ASP A 67 9.43 -7.18 -8.77
CA ASP A 67 9.30 -5.77 -8.40
C ASP A 67 8.22 -5.05 -9.20
N LYS A 68 8.07 -5.37 -10.49
CA LYS A 68 7.06 -4.75 -11.35
C LYS A 68 5.62 -5.00 -10.89
N ASP A 69 5.37 -6.09 -10.16
CA ASP A 69 4.03 -6.47 -9.72
C ASP A 69 3.76 -6.01 -8.27
N VAL A 70 4.82 -5.75 -7.51
CA VAL A 70 4.77 -5.27 -6.12
C VAL A 70 4.84 -3.74 -6.02
N ASP A 71 5.57 -3.09 -6.93
CA ASP A 71 5.80 -1.64 -6.96
C ASP A 71 4.89 -0.91 -7.98
N ALA A 72 3.92 -1.62 -8.58
CA ALA A 72 2.97 -1.11 -9.59
C ALA A 72 2.01 -0.02 -9.07
#